data_AF-A0A0E3QHX6-F1
#
_entry.id   AF-A0A0E3QHX6-F1
#
_cell.length_a   1.000
_cell.length_b   1.000
_cell.length_c   1.000
_cell.angle_alpha   90.00
_cell.angle_beta   90.00
_cell.angle_gamma   90.00
#
_symmetry.space_group_name_H-M   'P 1'
#
loop_
_entity.id
_entity.type
_entity.pdbx_description
1 polymer ?
#
loop_
_entity_poly.entity_id
_entity_poly.type
_entity_poly.pdbx_seq_one_letter_code
_entity_poly.pdbx_strand_id
1 'polypeptide(L)'
;MKLYFYHSLVNVESAFTRFFREKNGFLRFKSKKNPVQSYQMPQHYTVDFEKSLVTLPKIGEVKAILHRRFEGTLKTATVPGLT
;
A
#
# COMPACT_ATOMS: atom_id res chain seq x y z
N MET A 1 13.88 4.50 -3.27
CA MET A 1 14.43 3.24 -3.84
C MET A 1 14.78 2.19 -2.78
N LYS A 2 15.63 2.50 -1.77
CA LYS A 2 16.00 1.54 -0.69
C LYS A 2 14.80 0.96 0.07
N LEU A 3 13.80 1.77 0.42
CA LEU A 3 12.63 1.29 1.18
C LEU A 3 11.76 0.32 0.37
N TYR A 4 11.58 0.58 -0.94
CA TYR A 4 10.84 -0.31 -1.84
C TYR A 4 11.47 -1.69 -1.89
N PHE A 5 12.79 -1.73 -2.07
CA PHE A 5 13.56 -2.96 -2.17
C PHE A 5 13.48 -3.80 -0.88
N TYR A 6 13.62 -3.16 0.29
CA TYR A 6 13.48 -3.85 1.57
C TYR A 6 12.11 -4.49 1.75
N HIS A 7 11.03 -3.75 1.49
CA HIS A 7 9.67 -4.29 1.57
C HIS A 7 9.42 -5.40 0.54
N SER A 8 10.01 -5.31 -0.65
CA SER A 8 9.96 -6.38 -1.65
C SER A 8 10.62 -7.66 -1.13
N LEU A 9 11.80 -7.57 -0.51
CA LEU A 9 12.50 -8.74 0.06
C LEU A 9 11.69 -9.38 1.19
N VAL A 10 11.17 -8.59 2.12
CA VAL A 10 10.35 -9.09 3.25
C VAL A 10 9.10 -9.81 2.73
N ASN A 11 8.43 -9.26 1.71
CA ASN A 11 7.25 -9.89 1.13
C ASN A 11 7.59 -11.20 0.41
N VAL A 12 8.74 -11.29 -0.26
CA VAL A 12 9.21 -12.51 -0.93
C VAL A 12 9.60 -13.60 0.09
N GLU A 13 10.34 -13.27 1.14
CA GLU A 13 10.69 -14.20 2.22
C GLU A 13 9.45 -14.75 2.92
N SER A 14 8.49 -13.88 3.25
CA SER A 14 7.21 -14.28 3.81
C SER A 14 6.43 -15.20 2.86
N ALA A 15 6.40 -14.87 1.57
CA ALA A 15 5.78 -15.67 0.53
C ALA A 15 6.39 -17.07 0.43
N PHE A 16 7.71 -17.14 0.39
CA PHE A 16 8.48 -18.39 0.32
C PHE A 16 8.19 -19.28 1.53
N THR A 17 8.24 -18.70 2.73
CA THR A 17 7.97 -19.41 3.98
C THR A 17 6.55 -20.01 3.99
N ARG A 18 5.54 -19.25 3.59
CA ARG A 18 4.15 -19.72 3.56
C ARG A 18 3.92 -20.85 2.57
N PHE A 19 4.53 -20.73 1.39
CA PHE A 19 4.37 -21.72 0.34
C PHE A 19 5.05 -23.05 0.69
N PHE A 20 6.31 -23.00 1.14
CA PHE A 20 7.12 -24.21 1.33
C PHE A 20 7.06 -24.78 2.74
N ARG A 21 6.97 -23.95 3.79
CA ARG A 21 7.01 -24.41 5.19
C ARG A 21 5.62 -24.64 5.77
N GLU A 22 4.70 -23.70 5.55
CA GLU A 22 3.37 -23.73 6.17
C GLU A 22 2.33 -24.55 5.37
N LYS A 23 2.67 -24.99 4.14
CA LYS A 23 1.77 -25.72 3.23
C LYS A 23 0.41 -25.03 3.01
N ASN A 24 0.37 -23.70 3.09
CA ASN A 24 -0.84 -22.89 2.96
C ASN A 24 -1.29 -22.67 1.49
N GLY A 25 -0.75 -23.45 0.55
CA GLY A 25 -1.01 -23.34 -0.87
C GLY A 25 -0.42 -22.07 -1.51
N PHE A 26 -0.80 -21.79 -2.75
CA PHE A 26 -0.35 -20.59 -3.47
C PHE A 26 -0.87 -19.31 -2.82
N LEU A 27 0.00 -18.30 -2.74
CA LEU A 27 -0.40 -16.97 -2.28
C LEU A 27 -1.45 -16.39 -3.22
N ARG A 28 -2.49 -15.81 -2.62
CA ARG A 28 -3.49 -15.05 -3.35
C ARG A 28 -3.03 -13.60 -3.48
N PHE A 29 -3.17 -13.04 -4.68
CA PHE A 29 -2.99 -11.61 -4.88
C PHE A 29 -3.96 -10.83 -4.00
N LYS A 30 -3.50 -9.70 -3.45
CA LYS A 30 -4.36 -8.79 -2.71
C LYS A 30 -5.46 -8.27 -3.63
N SER A 31 -6.70 -8.37 -3.20
CA SER A 31 -7.86 -7.83 -3.91
C SER A 31 -8.18 -6.42 -3.41
N LYS A 32 -8.54 -5.51 -4.31
CA LYS A 32 -9.04 -4.17 -3.97
C LYS A 32 -10.32 -4.22 -3.11
N LYS A 33 -11.11 -5.29 -3.25
CA LYS A 33 -12.40 -5.46 -2.56
C LYS A 33 -12.27 -6.14 -1.19
N ASN A 34 -11.06 -6.46 -0.74
CA ASN A 34 -10.87 -7.09 0.56
C ASN A 34 -10.76 -6.03 1.66
N PRO A 35 -11.79 -5.84 2.51
CA PRO A 35 -11.81 -4.80 3.55
C PRO A 35 -10.81 -5.04 4.68
N VAL A 36 -10.24 -6.24 4.79
CA VAL A 36 -9.30 -6.59 5.87
C VAL A 36 -7.86 -6.26 5.50
N GLN A 37 -7.54 -6.22 4.21
CA GLN A 37 -6.14 -6.11 3.77
C GLN A 37 -5.75 -4.67 3.50
N SER A 38 -4.68 -4.21 4.16
CA SER A 38 -4.07 -2.91 3.89
C SER A 38 -3.14 -2.94 2.67
N TYR A 39 -3.00 -1.79 2.03
CA TYR A 39 -2.06 -1.54 0.94
C TYR A 39 -1.06 -0.46 1.36
N GLN A 40 0.22 -0.84 1.43
CA GLN A 40 1.31 0.06 1.81
C GLN A 40 2.08 0.48 0.56
N MET A 41 2.33 1.79 0.43
CA MET A 41 3.11 2.36 -0.66
C MET A 41 4.16 3.34 -0.11
N PRO A 42 5.45 2.98 -0.18
CA PRO A 42 6.50 3.80 0.40
C PRO A 42 6.99 4.97 -0.49
N GLN A 43 6.51 5.08 -1.74
CA GLN A 43 6.80 6.20 -2.66
C GLN A 43 5.78 6.20 -3.82
N HIS A 44 5.74 7.29 -4.58
CA HIS A 44 4.89 7.51 -5.77
C HIS A 44 3.38 7.68 -5.50
N TYR A 45 3.03 8.33 -4.40
CA TYR A 45 1.68 8.90 -4.23
C TYR A 45 1.77 10.42 -4.18
N THR A 46 0.74 11.09 -4.68
CA THR A 46 0.60 12.55 -4.62
C THR A 46 -0.70 12.91 -3.93
N VAL A 47 -0.69 14.01 -3.19
CA VAL A 47 -1.86 14.51 -2.46
C VAL A 47 -2.11 15.93 -2.93
N ASP A 48 -3.28 16.16 -3.51
CA ASP A 48 -3.78 17.46 -3.90
C ASP A 48 -4.82 17.90 -2.85
N PHE A 49 -4.42 18.88 -2.02
CA PHE A 49 -5.27 19.43 -0.97
C PHE A 49 -6.34 20.41 -1.49
N GLU A 50 -6.15 20.99 -2.67
CA GLU A 50 -7.14 21.93 -3.25
C GLU A 50 -8.32 21.16 -3.82
N LYS A 51 -8.03 20.07 -4.54
CA LYS A 51 -9.05 19.22 -5.15
C LYS A 51 -9.50 18.06 -4.25
N SER A 52 -8.88 17.89 -3.08
CA SER A 52 -9.14 16.76 -2.17
C SER A 52 -8.95 15.40 -2.87
N LEU A 53 -7.87 15.28 -3.64
CA LEU A 53 -7.53 14.10 -4.44
C LEU A 53 -6.22 13.48 -3.96
N VAL A 54 -6.17 12.15 -3.94
CA VAL A 54 -4.96 11.38 -3.69
C VAL A 54 -4.71 10.47 -4.89
N THR A 55 -3.58 10.66 -5.55
CA THR A 55 -3.17 9.80 -6.67
C THR A 55 -2.34 8.66 -6.11
N LEU A 56 -2.84 7.44 -6.29
CA LEU A 56 -2.19 6.23 -5.81
C LEU A 56 -1.62 5.44 -6.99
N PRO A 57 -0.43 4.83 -6.85
CA PRO A 57 0.14 3.98 -7.89
C PRO A 57 -0.74 2.74 -8.07
N LYS A 58 -1.07 2.42 -9.32
CA LYS A 58 -1.98 1.34 -9.79
C LYS A 58 -3.49 1.58 -9.63
N ILE A 59 -3.92 2.46 -8.74
CA ILE A 59 -5.36 2.73 -8.50
C ILE A 59 -5.82 4.00 -9.24
N GLY A 60 -4.93 4.99 -9.38
CA GLY A 60 -5.25 6.29 -9.96
C GLY A 60 -5.69 7.30 -8.91
N GLU A 61 -6.46 8.30 -9.35
CA GLU A 61 -6.96 9.37 -8.49
C GLU A 61 -8.13 8.89 -7.63
N VAL A 62 -8.08 9.20 -6.33
CA VAL A 62 -9.10 8.84 -5.35
C VAL A 62 -9.50 10.09 -4.60
N LYS A 63 -10.80 10.36 -4.51
CA LYS A 63 -11.34 11.42 -3.65
C LYS A 63 -11.13 11.03 -2.19
N ALA A 64 -10.53 11.93 -1.41
CA ALA A 64 -10.24 11.70 -0.01
C ALA A 64 -10.58 12.93 0.84
N ILE A 65 -11.08 12.70 2.05
CA ILE A 65 -11.29 13.76 3.03
C ILE A 65 -9.96 13.96 3.78
N LEU A 66 -9.31 15.10 3.52
CA LEU A 66 -8.01 15.44 4.11
C LEU A 66 -8.21 16.33 5.34
N HIS A 67 -8.31 15.72 6.52
CA HIS A 67 -8.59 16.43 7.77
C HIS A 67 -7.49 17.38 8.23
N ARG A 68 -6.24 17.13 7.85
CA ARG A 68 -5.08 17.94 8.25
C ARG A 68 -4.20 18.18 7.04
N ARG A 69 -3.75 19.43 6.87
CA ARG A 69 -2.68 19.77 5.94
C ARG A 69 -1.35 19.40 6.56
N PHE A 70 -0.45 18.86 5.75
CA PHE A 70 0.91 18.56 6.13
C PHE A 70 1.84 19.04 5.03
N GLU A 71 3.00 19.53 5.43
CA GLU A 71 4.04 20.04 4.54
C GLU A 71 5.32 19.22 4.71
N GLY A 72 6.11 19.12 3.63
CA GLY A 72 7.37 18.39 3.62
C GLY A 72 7.35 17.10 2.79
N THR A 73 8.41 16.30 2.93
CA THR A 73 8.60 15.09 2.11
C THR A 73 7.68 13.96 2.53
N LEU A 74 6.81 13.54 1.61
CA LEU A 74 5.99 12.35 1.75
C LEU A 74 6.85 11.09 1.87
N LYS A 75 6.65 10.33 2.95
CA LYS A 75 7.33 9.05 3.22
C LYS A 75 6.46 7.88 2.78
N THR A 76 5.88 7.16 3.75
CA THR A 76 5.08 5.96 3.49
C THR A 76 3.60 6.28 3.69
N ALA A 77 2.79 5.97 2.68
CA ALA A 77 1.34 5.96 2.82
C ALA A 77 0.85 4.53 3.06
N THR A 78 -0.10 4.38 3.99
CA THR A 78 -0.83 3.13 4.22
C THR A 78 -2.29 3.41 3.98
N VAL A 79 -2.89 2.68 3.03
CA VAL A 79 -4.34 2.62 2.87
C VAL A 79 -4.82 1.43 3.69
N PRO A 80 -5.47 1.65 4.85
CA PRO A 80 -6.10 0.58 5.59
C PRO A 80 -7.27 0.02 4.78
N GLY A 81 -7.59 -1.26 5.00
CA GLY A 81 -8.81 -1.80 4.45
C GLY A 81 -10.01 -1.11 5.12
N LEU A 82 -10.95 -0.63 4.30
CA LEU A 82 -12.20 -0.02 4.76
C LEU A 82 -13.04 -1.14 5.38
N THR A 83 -13.23 -1.13 6.70
CA THR A 83 -14.21 -2.02 7.36
C THR A 83 -15.62 -1.60 7.00
#